data_AF-A0A432UB31-F1
#
_entry.id   AF-A0A432UB31-F1
#
_cell.length_a   1.000
_cell.length_b   1.000
_cell.length_c   1.000
_cell.angle_alpha   90.00
_cell.angle_beta   90.00
_cell.angle_gamma   90.00
#
_symmetry.space_group_name_H-M   'P 1'
#
loop_
_entity.id
_entity.type
_entity.pdbx_description
1 polymer ?
#
loop_
_entity_poly.entity_id
_entity_poly.type
_entity_poly.pdbx_seq_one_letter_code
_entity_poly.pdbx_strand_id
1 'polypeptide(L)'
;SEIRKKLPFTIVAIEREGKTIIPSGENFLFPGDVVYIAVKEEDAEKLPEALGIDYEPVKLVFVFGYSKFTEELLTQLTNFPIKVKFISPDFEKCEEIAGKFPQVDVFHGEFSDAELLKEEGIERADLVISITDDEEANILSAVLSKQLGAKKSCALIFHPDYEGVVSSIGVDVPIVPRKLLASKVYRLLSRRKFLEIFELSRDLEVVEVKVDKELDGKKIKESDLCYLVVAVKGRRGTEIAKGDTPLHEGDTLICIKKR
;
A
#
# COMPACT_ATOMS: atom_id res chain seq x y z
N SER A 1 0.52 19.27 18.07
CA SER A 1 -0.79 19.82 17.65
C SER A 1 -1.89 19.17 18.49
N GLU A 2 -3.07 19.79 18.58
CA GLU A 2 -4.24 19.20 19.27
C GLU A 2 -4.70 17.88 18.63
N ILE A 3 -4.50 17.71 17.32
CA ILE A 3 -4.83 16.49 16.57
C ILE A 3 -4.07 15.28 17.14
N ARG A 4 -2.75 15.41 17.37
CA ARG A 4 -1.91 14.33 17.95
C ARG A 4 -2.28 13.93 19.39
N LYS A 5 -3.05 14.76 20.10
CA LYS A 5 -3.59 14.40 21.43
C LYS A 5 -4.82 13.50 21.33
N LYS A 6 -5.62 13.66 20.28
CA LYS A 6 -6.83 12.85 20.03
C LYS A 6 -6.50 11.56 19.28
N LEU A 7 -5.56 11.62 18.34
CA LEU A 7 -5.13 10.50 17.51
C LEU A 7 -3.59 10.49 17.44
N PRO A 8 -2.90 9.63 18.20
CA PRO A 8 -1.44 9.56 18.14
C PRO A 8 -0.96 9.13 16.76
N PHE A 9 -0.14 9.96 16.11
CA PHE A 9 0.58 9.63 14.88
C PHE A 9 1.91 10.38 14.80
N THR A 10 2.83 9.88 13.99
CA THR A 10 4.12 10.51 13.66
C THR A 10 4.30 10.58 12.16
N ILE A 11 4.71 11.73 11.65
CA ILE A 11 5.17 11.84 10.25
C ILE A 11 6.57 11.23 10.19
N VAL A 12 6.74 10.24 9.33
CA VAL A 12 7.94 9.42 9.20
C VAL A 12 8.88 10.01 8.17
N ALA A 13 8.33 10.44 7.03
CA ALA A 13 9.05 10.99 5.91
C ALA A 13 8.13 11.84 5.03
N ILE A 14 8.72 12.74 4.27
CA ILE A 14 8.08 13.53 3.22
C ILE A 14 8.88 13.28 1.95
N GLU A 15 8.25 12.81 0.88
CA GLU A 15 8.88 12.74 -0.44
C GLU A 15 8.40 13.94 -1.28
N ARG A 16 9.36 14.76 -1.71
CA ARG A 16 9.13 15.96 -2.53
C ARG A 16 10.06 15.94 -3.72
N GLU A 17 9.50 15.98 -4.93
CA GLU A 17 10.26 15.97 -6.19
C GLU A 17 11.28 14.80 -6.25
N GLY A 18 10.88 13.62 -5.76
CA GLY A 18 11.72 12.41 -5.73
C GLY A 18 12.83 12.43 -4.68
N LYS A 19 12.86 13.41 -3.78
CA LYS A 19 13.78 13.48 -2.64
C LYS A 19 13.06 13.19 -1.35
N THR A 20 13.67 12.36 -0.52
CA THR A 20 13.12 12.06 0.81
C THR A 20 13.65 13.03 1.87
N ILE A 21 12.72 13.66 2.59
CA ILE A 21 12.94 14.61 3.67
C ILE A 21 12.46 13.95 4.98
N ILE A 22 13.33 13.92 5.99
CA ILE A 22 12.93 13.51 7.34
C ILE A 22 12.36 14.72 8.06
N PRO A 23 11.10 14.67 8.52
CA PRO A 23 10.44 15.82 9.14
C PRO A 23 11.07 16.15 10.49
N SER A 24 11.59 17.37 10.61
CA SER A 24 11.79 18.10 11.85
C SER A 24 10.53 18.89 12.20
N GLY A 25 10.46 19.42 13.42
CA GLY A 25 9.38 20.32 13.84
C GLY A 25 9.28 21.63 13.03
N GLU A 26 10.23 21.89 12.13
CA GLU A 26 10.34 23.11 11.33
C GLU A 26 9.97 22.89 9.85
N ASN A 27 9.71 21.65 9.43
CA ASN A 27 9.37 21.38 8.05
C ASN A 27 7.91 21.71 7.74
N PHE A 28 7.70 22.36 6.60
CA PHE A 28 6.39 22.65 6.03
C PHE A 28 6.02 21.62 4.96
N LEU A 29 4.74 21.25 4.92
CA LEU A 29 4.14 20.45 3.86
C LEU A 29 3.68 21.37 2.73
N PHE A 30 3.89 20.93 1.49
CA PHE A 30 3.48 21.65 0.29
C PHE A 30 2.62 20.74 -0.61
N PRO A 31 1.77 21.33 -1.48
CA PRO A 31 1.03 20.55 -2.48
C PRO A 31 1.98 19.69 -3.33
N GLY A 32 1.61 18.41 -3.52
CA GLY A 32 2.43 17.43 -4.26
C GLY A 32 3.38 16.62 -3.39
N ASP A 33 3.52 16.94 -2.09
CA ASP A 33 4.25 16.09 -1.15
C ASP A 33 3.57 14.73 -0.97
N VAL A 34 4.35 13.65 -0.99
CA VAL A 34 3.91 12.34 -0.50
C VAL A 34 4.35 12.20 0.95
N VAL A 35 3.39 12.09 1.87
CA VAL A 35 3.66 12.09 3.33
C VAL A 35 3.46 10.69 3.90
N TYR A 36 4.51 10.15 4.51
CA TYR A 36 4.47 8.86 5.19
C TYR A 36 4.13 9.06 6.66
N ILE A 37 3.07 8.40 7.13
CA ILE A 37 2.58 8.54 8.51
C ILE A 37 2.59 7.18 9.19
N ALA A 38 3.14 7.14 10.40
CA ALA A 38 3.01 6.01 11.32
C ALA A 38 1.87 6.28 12.30
N VAL A 39 0.93 5.35 12.37
CA VAL A 39 -0.26 5.37 13.21
C VAL A 39 -0.53 3.94 13.70
N LYS A 40 -1.25 3.78 14.81
CA LYS A 40 -1.72 2.46 15.22
C LYS A 40 -2.78 1.96 14.25
N GLU A 41 -2.83 0.65 14.03
CA GLU A 41 -3.78 0.01 13.09
C GLU A 41 -5.25 0.37 13.42
N GLU A 42 -5.63 0.31 14.69
CA GLU A 42 -6.95 0.68 15.22
C GLU A 42 -7.36 2.16 15.01
N ASP A 43 -6.39 3.00 14.67
CA ASP A 43 -6.54 4.44 14.49
C ASP A 43 -6.36 4.87 13.04
N ALA A 44 -5.94 3.96 12.15
CA ALA A 44 -5.63 4.26 10.76
C ALA A 44 -6.85 4.79 9.98
N GLU A 45 -8.03 4.22 10.21
CA GLU A 45 -9.27 4.63 9.54
C GLU A 45 -9.75 6.04 9.94
N LYS A 46 -9.40 6.50 11.15
CA LYS A 46 -9.79 7.83 11.68
C LYS A 46 -8.81 8.92 11.26
N LEU A 47 -7.62 8.54 10.79
CA LEU A 47 -6.53 9.45 10.47
C LEU A 47 -6.89 10.45 9.36
N PRO A 48 -7.50 10.05 8.23
CA PRO A 48 -7.86 10.99 7.18
C PRO A 48 -8.79 12.09 7.69
N GLU A 49 -9.87 11.72 8.38
CA GLU A 49 -10.83 12.68 8.97
C GLU A 49 -10.14 13.61 9.97
N ALA A 50 -9.30 13.07 10.86
CA ALA A 50 -8.57 13.87 11.86
C ALA A 50 -7.58 14.86 11.23
N LEU A 51 -7.08 14.57 10.04
CA LEU A 51 -6.19 15.44 9.26
C LEU A 51 -6.95 16.39 8.32
N GLY A 52 -8.28 16.27 8.23
CA GLY A 52 -9.09 17.01 7.25
C GLY A 52 -8.80 16.60 5.81
N ILE A 53 -8.38 15.35 5.60
CA ILE A 53 -8.17 14.76 4.27
C ILE A 53 -9.51 14.19 3.81
N ASP A 54 -10.04 14.71 2.71
CA ASP A 54 -11.18 14.11 2.03
C ASP A 54 -10.79 12.72 1.51
N TYR A 55 -11.23 11.70 2.23
CA TYR A 55 -11.01 10.30 1.91
C TYR A 55 -12.35 9.64 1.62
N GLU A 56 -12.51 9.19 0.39
CA GLU A 56 -13.62 8.30 0.02
C GLU A 56 -13.10 6.85 0.05
N PRO A 57 -13.70 5.97 0.87
CA PRO A 57 -13.34 4.55 0.83
C PRO A 57 -13.71 3.95 -0.53
N VAL A 58 -12.93 2.97 -0.97
CA VAL A 58 -13.23 2.17 -2.16
C VAL A 58 -14.52 1.41 -1.93
N LYS A 59 -15.48 1.52 -2.87
CA LYS A 59 -16.80 0.88 -2.80
C LYS A 59 -17.06 -0.04 -3.98
N LEU A 60 -16.54 0.27 -5.17
CA LEU A 60 -16.74 -0.52 -6.38
C LEU A 60 -15.42 -0.90 -7.02
N VAL A 61 -15.15 -2.20 -7.11
CA VAL A 61 -13.97 -2.78 -7.73
C VAL A 61 -14.36 -3.68 -8.90
N PHE A 62 -13.75 -3.45 -10.06
CA PHE A 62 -13.79 -4.40 -11.16
C PHE A 62 -12.51 -5.24 -11.18
N VAL A 63 -12.65 -6.54 -11.37
CA VAL A 63 -11.55 -7.49 -11.53
C VAL A 63 -11.67 -8.13 -12.91
N PHE A 64 -10.67 -7.91 -13.75
CA PHE A 64 -10.65 -8.40 -15.12
C PHE A 64 -9.77 -9.63 -15.26
N GLY A 65 -10.44 -10.70 -15.69
CA GLY A 65 -9.90 -12.00 -16.03
C GLY A 65 -9.28 -12.75 -14.87
N TYR A 66 -8.68 -13.88 -15.23
CA TYR A 66 -8.24 -14.87 -14.27
C TYR A 66 -6.75 -15.15 -14.42
N SER A 67 -6.07 -15.25 -13.29
CA SER A 67 -4.74 -15.83 -13.15
C SER A 67 -4.67 -16.57 -11.82
N LYS A 68 -3.50 -17.15 -11.52
CA LYS A 68 -3.22 -17.77 -10.22
C LYS A 68 -3.38 -16.84 -9.01
N PHE A 69 -3.50 -15.53 -9.20
CA PHE A 69 -3.67 -14.55 -8.12
C PHE A 69 -5.13 -14.17 -7.86
N THR A 70 -6.05 -14.48 -8.79
CA THR A 70 -7.42 -13.98 -8.76
C THR A 70 -8.21 -14.46 -7.55
N GLU A 71 -8.15 -15.75 -7.20
CA GLU A 71 -8.94 -16.29 -6.09
C GLU A 71 -8.51 -15.72 -4.73
N GLU A 72 -7.20 -15.58 -4.50
CA GLU A 72 -6.68 -14.95 -3.29
C GLU A 72 -7.10 -13.48 -3.25
N LEU A 73 -6.98 -12.75 -4.37
CA LEU A 73 -7.43 -11.37 -4.47
C LEU A 73 -8.92 -11.23 -4.13
N LEU A 74 -9.79 -12.05 -4.73
CA LEU A 74 -11.23 -12.01 -4.46
C LEU A 74 -11.55 -12.37 -3.01
N THR A 75 -10.84 -13.33 -2.41
CA THR A 75 -10.96 -13.66 -0.99
C THR A 75 -10.66 -12.45 -0.12
N GLN A 76 -9.55 -11.74 -0.39
CA GLN A 76 -9.19 -10.55 0.36
C GLN A 76 -10.19 -9.41 0.15
N LEU A 77 -10.57 -9.13 -1.11
CA LEU A 77 -11.50 -8.07 -1.45
C LEU A 77 -12.87 -8.28 -0.80
N THR A 78 -13.37 -9.52 -0.79
CA THR A 78 -14.70 -9.82 -0.23
C THR A 78 -14.75 -9.85 1.30
N ASN A 79 -13.60 -9.73 1.98
CA ASN A 79 -13.56 -9.46 3.42
C ASN A 79 -13.90 -8.01 3.77
N PHE A 80 -13.88 -7.11 2.78
CA PHE A 80 -14.24 -5.72 2.94
C PHE A 80 -15.69 -5.46 2.47
N PRO A 81 -16.37 -4.42 2.99
CA PRO A 81 -17.71 -4.03 2.56
C PRO A 81 -17.67 -3.31 1.20
N ILE A 82 -17.13 -3.98 0.17
CA ILE A 82 -16.98 -3.47 -1.18
C ILE A 82 -17.77 -4.32 -2.17
N LYS A 83 -18.29 -3.68 -3.21
CA LYS A 83 -18.92 -4.38 -4.32
C LYS A 83 -17.85 -4.78 -5.33
N VAL A 84 -17.77 -6.07 -5.64
CA VAL A 84 -16.83 -6.61 -6.61
C VAL A 84 -17.59 -7.11 -7.85
N LYS A 85 -17.13 -6.67 -9.02
CA LYS A 85 -17.58 -7.16 -10.33
C LYS A 85 -16.43 -7.86 -11.03
N PHE A 86 -16.60 -9.13 -11.37
CA PHE A 86 -15.63 -9.92 -12.11
C PHE A 86 -16.06 -10.03 -13.56
N ILE A 87 -15.14 -9.77 -14.49
CA ILE A 87 -15.38 -9.89 -15.94
C ILE A 87 -14.33 -10.82 -16.52
N SER A 88 -14.71 -11.73 -17.41
CA SER A 88 -13.78 -12.61 -18.14
C SER A 88 -14.36 -13.03 -19.48
N PRO A 89 -13.55 -13.14 -20.56
CA PRO A 89 -13.98 -13.74 -21.83
C PRO A 89 -14.01 -15.28 -21.74
N ASP A 90 -13.36 -15.86 -20.73
CA ASP A 90 -13.40 -17.29 -20.44
C ASP A 90 -14.64 -17.62 -19.61
N PHE A 91 -15.57 -18.35 -20.23
CA PHE A 91 -16.84 -18.76 -19.63
C PHE A 91 -16.64 -19.78 -18.49
N GLU A 92 -15.72 -20.72 -18.63
CA GLU A 92 -15.45 -21.72 -17.58
C GLU A 92 -14.95 -21.03 -16.31
N LYS A 93 -14.11 -19.99 -16.47
CA LYS A 93 -13.67 -19.15 -15.34
C LYS A 93 -14.78 -18.32 -14.73
N CYS A 94 -15.74 -17.86 -15.53
CA CYS A 94 -16.93 -17.20 -14.99
C CYS A 94 -17.74 -18.15 -14.10
N GLU A 95 -18.01 -19.37 -14.58
CA GLU A 95 -18.74 -20.38 -13.78
C GLU A 95 -18.00 -20.74 -12.50
N GLU A 96 -16.67 -20.91 -12.57
CA GLU A 96 -15.83 -21.21 -11.41
C GLU A 96 -15.92 -20.09 -10.34
N ILE A 97 -15.76 -18.83 -10.74
CA ILE A 97 -15.82 -17.69 -9.82
C ILE A 97 -17.23 -17.51 -9.26
N ALA A 98 -18.27 -17.63 -10.09
CA ALA A 98 -19.66 -17.50 -9.64
C ALA A 98 -20.02 -18.58 -8.59
N GLY A 99 -19.52 -19.81 -8.77
CA GLY A 99 -19.72 -20.90 -7.83
C GLY A 99 -18.97 -20.72 -6.51
N LYS A 100 -17.75 -20.18 -6.54
CA LYS A 100 -16.88 -20.00 -5.36
C LYS A 100 -17.19 -18.71 -4.57
N PHE A 101 -17.59 -17.65 -5.25
CA PHE A 101 -17.75 -16.30 -4.68
C PHE A 101 -19.15 -15.74 -4.98
N PRO A 102 -20.21 -16.23 -4.28
CA PRO A 102 -21.59 -15.85 -4.56
C PRO A 102 -21.91 -14.35 -4.35
N GLN A 103 -21.04 -13.62 -3.65
CA GLN A 103 -21.14 -12.17 -3.42
C GLN A 103 -20.56 -11.31 -4.56
N VAL A 104 -19.84 -11.92 -5.51
CA VAL A 104 -19.22 -11.26 -6.66
C VAL A 104 -20.20 -11.30 -7.84
N ASP A 105 -20.44 -10.16 -8.49
CA ASP A 105 -21.19 -10.16 -9.75
C ASP A 105 -20.25 -10.61 -10.87
N VAL A 106 -20.62 -11.64 -11.61
CA VAL A 106 -19.78 -12.26 -12.64
C VAL A 106 -20.38 -12.01 -14.02
N PHE A 107 -19.57 -11.49 -14.93
CA PHE A 107 -19.95 -11.19 -16.30
C PHE A 107 -19.03 -11.89 -17.29
N HIS A 108 -19.64 -12.60 -18.24
CA HIS A 108 -18.93 -13.17 -19.37
C HIS A 108 -18.86 -12.13 -20.48
N GLY A 109 -17.65 -11.71 -20.86
CA GLY A 109 -17.45 -10.67 -21.86
C GLY A 109 -16.00 -10.26 -22.05
N GLU A 110 -15.74 -9.55 -23.15
CA GLU A 110 -14.41 -9.06 -23.50
C GLU A 110 -14.02 -7.83 -22.67
N PHE A 111 -12.75 -7.73 -22.25
CA PHE A 111 -12.26 -6.56 -21.52
C PHE A 111 -12.23 -5.28 -22.36
N SER A 112 -12.33 -5.44 -23.69
CA SER A 112 -12.35 -4.35 -24.66
C SER A 112 -13.77 -3.89 -25.04
N ASP A 113 -14.81 -4.58 -24.54
CA ASP A 113 -16.20 -4.24 -24.80
C ASP A 113 -16.63 -3.02 -23.99
N ALA A 114 -16.40 -1.83 -24.55
CA ALA A 114 -16.74 -0.57 -23.90
C ALA A 114 -18.24 -0.38 -23.64
N GLU A 115 -19.13 -1.06 -24.38
CA GLU A 115 -20.57 -0.98 -24.15
C GLU A 115 -20.94 -1.76 -22.89
N LEU A 116 -20.51 -3.03 -22.80
CA LEU A 116 -20.69 -3.86 -21.60
C LEU A 116 -20.13 -3.16 -20.35
N LEU A 117 -18.91 -2.63 -20.43
CA LEU A 117 -18.28 -1.98 -19.28
C LEU A 117 -19.05 -0.73 -18.81
N LYS A 118 -19.62 0.05 -19.75
CA LYS A 118 -20.45 1.20 -19.43
C LYS A 118 -21.79 0.79 -18.83
N GLU A 119 -22.45 -0.23 -19.38
CA GLU A 119 -23.70 -0.77 -18.85
C GLU A 119 -23.51 -1.24 -17.39
N GLU A 120 -22.36 -1.85 -17.10
CA GLU A 120 -22.01 -2.27 -15.75
C GLU A 120 -21.51 -1.13 -14.84
N GLY A 121 -21.39 0.09 -15.36
CA GLY A 121 -21.11 1.29 -14.60
C GLY A 121 -19.63 1.47 -14.24
N ILE A 122 -18.72 1.09 -15.13
CA ILE A 122 -17.26 1.25 -14.93
C ILE A 122 -16.84 2.71 -14.67
N GLU A 123 -17.60 3.67 -15.16
CA GLU A 123 -17.40 5.11 -14.93
C GLU A 123 -17.47 5.50 -13.44
N ARG A 124 -18.08 4.66 -12.61
CA ARG A 124 -18.18 4.83 -11.15
C ARG A 124 -17.21 3.91 -10.39
N ALA A 125 -16.39 3.14 -11.10
CA ALA A 125 -15.44 2.24 -10.46
C ALA A 125 -14.38 3.04 -9.71
N ASP A 126 -14.19 2.72 -8.43
CA ASP A 126 -13.09 3.28 -7.64
C ASP A 126 -11.76 2.65 -8.04
N LEU A 127 -11.80 1.38 -8.45
CA LEU A 127 -10.64 0.61 -8.83
C LEU A 127 -10.98 -0.43 -9.90
N VAL A 128 -10.13 -0.55 -10.92
CA VAL A 128 -10.10 -1.68 -11.85
C VAL A 128 -8.80 -2.44 -11.70
N ILE A 129 -8.84 -3.76 -11.66
CA ILE A 129 -7.67 -4.62 -11.53
C ILE A 129 -7.66 -5.64 -12.67
N SER A 130 -6.76 -5.46 -13.64
CA SER A 130 -6.55 -6.42 -14.73
C SER A 130 -5.45 -7.42 -14.37
N ILE A 131 -5.82 -8.69 -14.22
CA ILE A 131 -4.97 -9.70 -13.57
C ILE A 131 -4.98 -11.04 -14.29
N THR A 132 -4.83 -11.00 -15.62
CA THR A 132 -4.71 -12.20 -16.47
C THR A 132 -3.26 -12.59 -16.70
N ASP A 133 -3.02 -13.78 -17.28
CA ASP A 133 -1.69 -14.19 -17.72
C ASP A 133 -1.23 -13.48 -19.02
N ASP A 134 -2.10 -12.70 -19.66
CA ASP A 134 -1.79 -11.85 -20.81
C ASP A 134 -1.55 -10.40 -20.33
N GLU A 135 -0.28 -9.99 -20.29
CA GLU A 135 0.08 -8.63 -19.86
C GLU A 135 -0.38 -7.54 -20.84
N GLU A 136 -0.49 -7.83 -22.15
CA GLU A 136 -0.95 -6.86 -23.13
C GLU A 136 -2.44 -6.58 -22.93
N ALA A 137 -3.23 -7.64 -22.73
CA ALA A 137 -4.64 -7.52 -22.35
C ALA A 137 -4.80 -6.74 -21.03
N ASN A 138 -3.94 -6.99 -20.04
CA ASN A 138 -3.99 -6.27 -18.76
C ASN A 138 -3.72 -4.78 -18.92
N ILE A 139 -2.70 -4.42 -19.71
CA ILE A 139 -2.35 -3.02 -19.97
C ILE A 139 -3.47 -2.32 -20.74
N LEU A 140 -3.94 -2.91 -21.84
CA LEU A 140 -4.97 -2.31 -22.69
C LEU A 140 -6.30 -2.12 -21.94
N SER A 141 -6.74 -3.13 -21.19
CA SER A 141 -7.98 -3.05 -20.42
C SER A 141 -7.91 -2.03 -19.28
N ALA A 142 -6.76 -1.90 -18.61
CA ALA A 142 -6.54 -0.87 -17.60
C ALA A 142 -6.60 0.54 -18.20
N VAL A 143 -5.92 0.76 -19.34
CA VAL A 143 -5.96 2.04 -20.07
C VAL A 143 -7.37 2.37 -20.54
N LEU A 144 -8.08 1.41 -21.14
CA LEU A 144 -9.47 1.58 -21.58
C LEU A 144 -10.37 1.94 -20.39
N SER A 145 -10.24 1.24 -19.26
CA SER A 145 -11.02 1.52 -18.05
C SER A 145 -10.84 2.95 -17.56
N LYS A 146 -9.62 3.48 -17.60
CA LYS A 146 -9.34 4.87 -17.27
C LYS A 146 -10.00 5.85 -18.24
N GLN A 147 -9.97 5.54 -19.53
CA GLN A 147 -10.67 6.36 -20.53
C GLN A 147 -12.19 6.33 -20.35
N LEU A 148 -12.74 5.22 -19.84
CA LEU A 148 -14.17 5.07 -19.55
C LEU A 148 -14.58 5.70 -18.20
N GLY A 149 -13.64 6.24 -17.43
CA GLY A 149 -13.93 7.03 -16.23
C GLY A 149 -13.62 6.36 -14.89
N ALA A 150 -13.01 5.17 -14.88
CA ALA A 150 -12.57 4.56 -13.62
C ALA A 150 -11.61 5.48 -12.86
N LYS A 151 -11.79 5.61 -11.54
CA LYS A 151 -10.94 6.48 -10.70
C LYS A 151 -9.49 6.01 -10.71
N LYS A 152 -9.25 4.70 -10.55
CA LYS A 152 -7.93 4.08 -10.65
C LYS A 152 -7.94 2.76 -11.42
N SER A 153 -6.83 2.44 -12.07
CA SER A 153 -6.60 1.16 -12.75
C SER A 153 -5.25 0.55 -12.38
N CYS A 154 -5.26 -0.76 -12.16
CA CYS A 154 -4.09 -1.59 -11.95
C CYS A 154 -3.95 -2.60 -13.10
N ALA A 155 -2.72 -2.86 -13.53
CA ALA A 155 -2.42 -3.88 -14.52
C ALA A 155 -1.30 -4.80 -14.02
N LEU A 156 -1.53 -6.11 -14.07
CA LEU A 156 -0.49 -7.11 -13.85
C LEU A 156 0.45 -7.17 -15.05
N ILE A 157 1.74 -6.90 -14.82
CA ILE A 157 2.80 -6.93 -15.84
C ILE A 157 3.93 -7.86 -15.41
N PHE A 158 4.47 -8.63 -16.36
CA PHE A 158 5.56 -9.59 -16.07
C PHE A 158 6.93 -9.05 -16.42
N HIS A 159 7.01 -8.12 -17.37
CA HIS A 159 8.26 -7.47 -17.79
C HIS A 159 8.49 -6.17 -17.01
N PRO A 160 9.49 -6.12 -16.11
CA PRO A 160 9.73 -4.92 -15.29
C PRO A 160 10.09 -3.67 -16.09
N ASP A 161 10.65 -3.86 -17.28
CA ASP A 161 11.03 -2.76 -18.18
C ASP A 161 9.81 -1.99 -18.70
N TYR A 162 8.61 -2.59 -18.66
CA TYR A 162 7.37 -1.95 -19.11
C TYR A 162 6.77 -1.01 -18.07
N GLU A 163 7.17 -1.10 -16.79
CA GLU A 163 6.54 -0.35 -15.70
C GLU A 163 6.47 1.16 -15.95
N GLY A 164 7.59 1.77 -16.35
CA GLY A 164 7.64 3.21 -16.62
C GLY A 164 6.76 3.62 -17.81
N VAL A 165 6.74 2.81 -18.87
CA VAL A 165 5.95 3.05 -20.08
C VAL A 165 4.46 2.90 -19.77
N VAL A 166 4.08 1.83 -19.08
CA VAL A 166 2.69 1.52 -18.71
C VAL A 166 2.11 2.62 -17.80
N SER A 167 2.89 3.11 -16.84
CA SER A 167 2.48 4.27 -16.04
C SER A 167 2.29 5.53 -16.89
N SER A 168 3.17 5.77 -17.87
CA SER A 168 3.06 6.97 -18.74
C SER A 168 1.84 6.97 -19.66
N ILE A 169 1.29 5.80 -20.00
CA ILE A 169 0.13 5.67 -20.90
C ILE A 169 -1.21 5.60 -20.15
N GLY A 170 -1.21 5.81 -18.84
CA GLY A 170 -2.40 6.04 -18.04
C GLY A 170 -2.75 4.95 -17.03
N VAL A 171 -1.95 3.91 -16.88
CA VAL A 171 -2.15 2.92 -15.79
C VAL A 171 -1.62 3.49 -14.48
N ASP A 172 -2.49 3.68 -13.49
CA ASP A 172 -2.06 4.26 -12.20
C ASP A 172 -1.09 3.36 -11.42
N VAL A 173 -1.32 2.03 -11.44
CA VAL A 173 -0.53 1.09 -10.63
C VAL A 173 -0.18 -0.17 -11.43
N PRO A 174 1.03 -0.23 -12.02
CA PRO A 174 1.56 -1.47 -12.56
C PRO A 174 1.96 -2.43 -11.43
N ILE A 175 1.44 -3.65 -11.45
CA ILE A 175 1.77 -4.70 -10.48
C ILE A 175 2.83 -5.61 -11.12
N VAL A 176 4.05 -5.63 -10.56
CA VAL A 176 5.19 -6.36 -11.11
C VAL A 176 5.64 -7.49 -10.17
N PRO A 177 5.11 -8.73 -10.27
CA PRO A 177 5.43 -9.81 -9.34
C PRO A 177 6.92 -10.12 -9.26
N ARG A 178 7.65 -10.01 -10.37
CA ARG A 178 9.10 -10.25 -10.41
C ARG A 178 9.86 -9.30 -9.49
N LYS A 179 9.50 -8.02 -9.43
CA LYS A 179 10.10 -7.04 -8.52
C LYS A 179 9.75 -7.35 -7.06
N LEU A 180 8.49 -7.70 -6.79
CA LEU A 180 8.04 -8.09 -5.45
C LEU A 180 8.81 -9.32 -4.91
N LEU A 181 8.99 -10.33 -5.76
CA LEU A 181 9.76 -11.53 -5.43
C LEU A 181 11.25 -11.24 -5.25
N ALA A 182 11.85 -10.46 -6.15
CA ALA A 182 13.25 -10.07 -6.04
C ALA A 182 13.52 -9.30 -4.73
N SER A 183 12.64 -8.34 -4.38
CA SER A 183 12.70 -7.63 -3.09
C SER A 183 12.59 -8.61 -1.92
N LYS A 184 11.66 -9.57 -1.96
CA LYS A 184 11.51 -10.60 -0.91
C LYS A 184 12.76 -11.48 -0.75
N VAL A 185 13.35 -11.95 -1.85
CA VAL A 185 14.57 -12.78 -1.81
C VAL A 185 15.77 -11.97 -1.32
N TYR A 186 15.93 -10.74 -1.81
CA TYR A 186 17.00 -9.84 -1.36
C TYR A 186 16.94 -9.61 0.16
N ARG A 187 15.74 -9.41 0.72
CA ARG A 187 15.54 -9.30 2.18
C ARG A 187 16.02 -10.56 2.92
N LEU A 188 15.65 -11.76 2.44
CA LEU A 188 16.05 -13.02 3.07
C LEU A 188 17.57 -13.24 3.04
N LEU A 189 18.24 -12.85 1.96
CA LEU A 189 19.69 -13.02 1.80
C LEU A 189 20.51 -11.97 2.56
N SER A 190 19.95 -10.79 2.80
CA SER A 190 20.72 -9.66 3.33
C SER A 190 21.26 -9.86 4.75
N ARG A 191 20.85 -10.89 5.50
CA ARG A 191 21.43 -11.32 6.82
C ARG A 191 21.68 -10.19 7.84
N ARG A 192 21.10 -9.01 7.66
CA ARG A 192 21.22 -7.92 8.62
C ARG A 192 20.32 -8.28 9.81
N LYS A 193 20.78 -8.02 11.03
CA LYS A 193 20.05 -8.24 12.31
C LYS A 193 18.83 -7.33 12.43
N PHE A 194 17.95 -7.32 11.44
CA PHE A 194 16.71 -6.55 11.43
C PHE A 194 15.58 -7.56 11.31
N LEU A 195 14.64 -7.49 12.26
CA LEU A 195 13.58 -8.48 12.39
C LEU A 195 12.57 -8.37 11.24
N GLU A 196 12.35 -7.17 10.68
CA GLU A 196 11.63 -6.93 9.41
C GLU A 196 12.15 -5.64 8.74
N ILE A 197 12.21 -5.61 7.40
CA ILE A 197 12.56 -4.41 6.60
C ILE A 197 11.39 -4.08 5.68
N PHE A 198 10.83 -2.87 5.81
CA PHE A 198 9.85 -2.30 4.88
C PHE A 198 10.51 -1.14 4.12
N GLU A 199 10.43 -1.16 2.78
CA GLU A 199 10.81 -0.01 1.94
C GLU A 199 9.68 1.03 2.00
N LEU A 200 9.93 2.16 2.67
CA LEU A 200 8.97 3.28 2.73
C LEU A 200 9.11 4.17 1.49
N SER A 201 10.35 4.47 1.09
CA SER A 201 10.70 5.21 -0.13
C SER A 201 12.01 4.66 -0.69
N ARG A 202 12.47 5.14 -1.85
CA ARG A 202 13.74 4.72 -2.48
C ARG A 202 14.94 4.70 -1.52
N ASP A 203 14.95 5.62 -0.55
CA ASP A 203 16.10 5.87 0.33
C ASP A 203 15.88 5.47 1.79
N LEU A 204 14.69 4.99 2.18
CA LEU A 204 14.34 4.74 3.58
C LEU A 204 13.92 3.31 3.84
N GLU A 205 14.49 2.76 4.91
CA GLU A 205 14.18 1.43 5.42
C GLU A 205 13.64 1.53 6.85
N VAL A 206 12.55 0.80 7.14
CA VAL A 206 12.13 0.52 8.51
C VAL A 206 12.95 -0.63 9.06
N VAL A 207 13.47 -0.52 10.27
CA VAL A 207 14.22 -1.58 10.96
C VAL A 207 13.79 -1.72 12.41
N GLU A 208 13.76 -2.95 12.91
CA GLU A 208 13.60 -3.22 14.34
C GLU A 208 14.96 -3.34 15.04
N VAL A 209 15.14 -2.61 16.14
CA VAL A 209 16.38 -2.58 16.95
C VAL A 209 16.05 -2.91 18.41
N LYS A 210 16.73 -3.87 19.01
CA LYS A 210 16.59 -4.13 20.46
C LYS A 210 17.35 -3.10 21.28
N VAL A 211 16.74 -2.65 22.36
CA VAL A 211 17.38 -1.75 23.33
C VAL A 211 18.32 -2.56 24.21
N ASP A 212 19.61 -2.26 24.09
CA ASP A 212 20.65 -2.82 24.95
C ASP A 212 20.69 -2.12 26.32
N LYS A 213 21.28 -2.79 27.31
CA LYS A 213 21.41 -2.32 28.70
C LYS A 213 22.01 -0.91 28.84
N GLU A 214 22.90 -0.51 27.94
CA GLU A 214 23.56 0.81 27.97
C GLU A 214 22.61 2.00 27.68
N LEU A 215 21.42 1.69 27.15
CA LEU A 215 20.41 2.67 26.77
C LEU A 215 19.23 2.67 27.73
N ASP A 216 19.22 1.75 28.71
CA ASP A 216 18.19 1.67 29.73
C ASP A 216 18.11 2.99 30.53
N GLY A 217 16.90 3.54 30.61
CA GLY A 217 16.60 4.81 31.27
C GLY A 217 16.91 6.08 30.48
N LYS A 218 17.58 5.99 29.32
CA LYS A 218 17.80 7.16 28.45
C LYS A 218 16.55 7.52 27.67
N LYS A 219 16.42 8.78 27.25
CA LYS A 219 15.35 9.20 26.33
C LYS A 219 15.76 8.96 24.88
N ILE A 220 14.78 8.80 23.99
CA ILE A 220 15.04 8.63 22.55
C ILE A 220 15.88 9.77 21.96
N LYS A 221 15.61 11.02 22.34
CA LYS A 221 16.41 12.17 21.87
C LYS A 221 17.87 12.15 22.33
N GLU A 222 18.20 11.30 23.30
CA GLU A 222 19.54 11.13 23.90
C GLU A 222 20.24 9.89 23.33
N SER A 223 19.60 9.14 22.42
CA SER A 223 20.18 7.97 21.77
C SER A 223 20.48 8.24 20.29
N ASP A 224 21.71 7.95 19.87
CA ASP A 224 22.17 8.10 18.48
C ASP A 224 21.99 6.80 17.67
N LEU A 225 20.89 6.09 17.93
CA LEU A 225 20.67 4.71 17.45
C LEU A 225 20.18 4.66 16.00
N CYS A 226 19.38 5.64 15.63
CA CYS A 226 18.54 5.65 14.44
C CYS A 226 18.30 7.09 13.99
N TYR A 227 18.05 7.29 12.69
CA TYR A 227 17.69 8.61 12.16
C TYR A 227 16.35 9.10 12.72
N LEU A 228 15.37 8.20 12.85
CA LEU A 228 14.10 8.47 13.52
C LEU A 228 13.64 7.19 14.24
N VAL A 229 13.20 7.31 15.49
CA VAL A 229 12.48 6.23 16.18
C VAL A 229 10.99 6.50 16.03
N VAL A 230 10.28 5.55 15.44
CA VAL A 230 8.85 5.65 15.10
C VAL A 230 7.99 5.13 16.24
N ALA A 231 8.36 3.99 16.82
CA ALA A 231 7.62 3.35 17.89
C ALA A 231 8.54 2.56 18.82
N VAL A 232 8.07 2.35 20.04
CA VAL A 232 8.69 1.47 21.04
C VAL A 232 7.71 0.34 21.34
N LYS A 233 8.17 -0.90 21.18
CA LYS A 233 7.45 -2.12 21.54
C LYS A 233 8.04 -2.64 22.85
N GLY A 234 7.32 -2.35 23.93
CA GLY A 234 7.68 -2.80 25.28
C GLY A 234 6.68 -3.79 25.85
N ARG A 235 6.75 -4.03 27.16
CA ARG A 235 5.85 -4.97 27.87
C ARG A 235 4.38 -4.59 27.83
N ARG A 236 4.07 -3.30 27.65
CA ARG A 236 2.69 -2.76 27.63
C ARG A 236 2.09 -2.69 26.21
N GLY A 237 2.81 -3.19 25.21
CA GLY A 237 2.43 -3.10 23.81
C GLY A 237 3.28 -2.10 23.02
N THR A 238 2.81 -1.74 21.84
CA THR A 238 3.49 -0.80 20.94
C THR A 238 2.95 0.61 21.12
N GLU A 239 3.85 1.57 21.34
CA GLU A 239 3.53 2.98 21.49
C GLU A 239 4.32 3.81 20.48
N ILE A 240 3.69 4.85 19.93
CA ILE A 240 4.38 5.78 19.03
C ILE A 240 5.40 6.58 19.84
N ALA A 241 6.63 6.57 19.36
CA ALA A 241 7.77 7.18 20.01
C ALA A 241 7.68 8.71 19.96
N LYS A 242 8.08 9.34 21.05
CA LYS A 242 8.34 10.78 21.16
C LYS A 242 9.79 10.97 21.60
N GLY A 243 10.35 12.16 21.35
CA GLY A 243 11.74 12.43 21.73
C GLY A 243 12.01 12.26 23.24
N ASP A 244 10.99 12.40 24.08
CA ASP A 244 11.05 12.25 25.53
C ASP A 244 10.67 10.86 26.06
N THR A 245 10.29 9.92 25.18
CA THR A 245 9.98 8.54 25.56
C THR A 245 11.22 7.87 26.19
N PRO A 246 11.10 7.30 27.40
CA PRO A 246 12.19 6.55 28.02
C PRO A 246 12.36 5.19 27.35
N LEU A 247 13.61 4.74 27.24
CA LEU A 247 13.99 3.43 26.72
C LEU A 247 14.21 2.45 27.86
N HIS A 248 13.77 1.20 27.70
CA HIS A 248 14.04 0.14 28.66
C HIS A 248 14.78 -1.04 28.03
N GLU A 249 15.71 -1.65 28.77
CA GLU A 249 16.43 -2.85 28.31
C GLU A 249 15.44 -3.95 27.86
N GLY A 250 15.66 -4.46 26.65
CA GLY A 250 14.82 -5.51 26.05
C GLY A 250 13.59 -5.00 25.28
N ASP A 251 13.30 -3.70 25.29
CA ASP A 251 12.33 -3.11 24.36
C ASP A 251 12.82 -3.28 22.91
N THR A 252 11.89 -3.32 21.95
CA THR A 252 12.19 -3.27 20.53
C THR A 252 11.77 -1.93 19.95
N LEU A 253 12.70 -1.18 19.35
CA LEU A 253 12.46 0.06 18.65
C LEU A 253 12.15 -0.21 17.18
N ILE A 254 11.10 0.43 16.67
CA ILE A 254 10.86 0.53 15.24
C ILE A 254 11.51 1.84 14.78
N CYS A 255 12.54 1.73 13.95
CA CYS A 255 13.38 2.83 13.51
C CYS A 255 13.30 3.04 12.00
N ILE A 256 13.51 4.27 11.56
CA ILE A 256 13.88 4.58 10.18
C ILE A 256 15.38 4.73 10.07
N LYS A 257 15.96 4.09 9.06
CA LYS A 257 17.34 4.31 8.63
C LYS A 257 17.37 4.71 7.16
N LYS A 258 18.33 5.57 6.82
CA LYS A 258 18.68 5.85 5.44
C LYS A 258 19.50 4.68 4.89
N ARG A 259 19.19 4.25 3.68
CA ARG A 259 19.89 3.16 2.98
C ARG A 259 21.36 3.49 2.70
#